data_AF-A0A453C8R4-F1
#
_entry.id   AF-A0A453C8R4-F1
#
_cell.length_a   1.000
_cell.length_b   1.000
_cell.length_c   1.000
_cell.angle_alpha   90.00
_cell.angle_beta   90.00
_cell.angle_gamma   90.00
#
_symmetry.space_group_name_H-M   'P 1'
#
loop_
_entity.id
_entity.type
_entity.pdbx_description
1 polymer ?
#
loop_
_entity_poly.entity_id
_entity_poly.type
_entity_poly.pdbx_seq_one_letter_code
_entity_poly.pdbx_strand_id
1 'polypeptide(L)'
;GILLCPWACLIMAIGISALILGLWPMHLIWTYYCIIRTRMVGPVVKLLLLVAATVILILWLIVGIPGSVLAGLLYGFLAPIMATFDAVGEGKENTFVHCFVDGTWSTITGSCTVVRDLKDMLFHSYFSIMDDLRLQTPCGKPYEIRLLDIPGALLSAACGLILDVIMFTLIAIYKCPVMLFKGWKRLIQDLIGREGPFLETACVPFAGLAILLWPFAVLGAVLASILSSIPLGLFGAVVAYQ
;
A
#
# COMPACT_ATOMS: atom_id res chain seq x y z
N GLY A 1 -25.89 -1.15 -3.55
CA GLY A 1 -24.64 -1.83 -3.91
C GLY A 1 -24.28 -1.62 -5.38
N ILE A 2 -24.87 -2.40 -6.29
CA ILE A 2 -24.42 -2.55 -7.70
C ILE A 2 -24.47 -1.24 -8.53
N LEU A 3 -25.43 -0.35 -8.28
CA LEU A 3 -25.56 0.90 -9.05
C LEU A 3 -24.60 2.01 -8.61
N LEU A 4 -24.08 1.93 -7.37
CA LEU A 4 -23.30 3.01 -6.72
C LEU A 4 -21.80 2.71 -6.69
N CYS A 5 -21.44 1.43 -6.63
CA CYS A 5 -20.08 0.93 -6.77
C CYS A 5 -19.33 1.50 -8.00
N PRO A 6 -19.95 1.63 -9.20
CA PRO A 6 -19.26 2.17 -10.36
C PRO A 6 -18.82 3.62 -10.18
N TRP A 7 -19.66 4.47 -9.57
CA TRP A 7 -19.36 5.90 -9.41
C TRP A 7 -18.27 6.15 -8.37
N ALA A 8 -18.35 5.50 -7.21
CA ALA A 8 -17.30 5.60 -6.19
C ALA A 8 -15.97 5.03 -6.68
N CYS A 9 -16.01 3.88 -7.37
CA CYS A 9 -14.85 3.28 -8.01
C CYS A 9 -14.25 4.20 -9.08
N LEU A 10 -15.07 4.84 -9.92
CA LEU A 10 -14.60 5.80 -10.92
C LEU A 10 -13.94 7.01 -10.28
N ILE A 11 -14.56 7.62 -9.27
CA ILE A 11 -14.00 8.79 -8.56
C ILE A 11 -12.64 8.44 -7.96
N MET A 12 -12.52 7.28 -7.28
CA MET A 12 -11.24 6.87 -6.71
C MET A 12 -10.21 6.48 -7.76
N ALA A 13 -10.57 5.67 -8.74
CA ALA A 13 -9.63 5.23 -9.77
C ALA A 13 -9.09 6.42 -10.57
N ILE A 14 -9.99 7.31 -11.02
CA ILE A 14 -9.62 8.53 -11.76
C ILE A 14 -8.87 9.49 -10.85
N GLY A 15 -9.37 9.74 -9.63
CA GLY A 15 -8.75 10.69 -8.70
C GLY A 15 -7.33 10.28 -8.30
N ILE A 16 -7.14 9.02 -7.89
CA ILE A 16 -5.82 8.50 -7.52
C ILE A 16 -4.91 8.42 -8.75
N SER A 17 -5.40 7.94 -9.90
CA SER A 17 -4.58 7.89 -11.13
C SER A 17 -4.16 9.29 -11.59
N ALA A 18 -5.05 10.28 -11.54
CA ALA A 18 -4.76 11.66 -11.88
C ALA A 18 -3.73 12.27 -10.91
N LEU A 19 -3.82 11.96 -9.61
CA LEU A 19 -2.80 12.35 -8.64
C LEU A 19 -1.45 11.71 -8.96
N ILE A 20 -1.43 10.40 -9.21
CA ILE A 20 -0.20 9.68 -9.56
C ILE A 20 0.45 10.30 -10.79
N LEU A 21 -0.29 10.46 -11.89
CA LEU A 21 0.24 11.01 -13.15
C LEU A 21 0.60 12.49 -13.04
N GLY A 22 -0.21 13.29 -12.35
CA GLY A 22 -0.01 14.73 -12.21
C GLY A 22 1.13 15.10 -11.28
N LEU A 23 1.30 14.36 -10.18
CA LEU A 23 2.40 14.58 -9.22
C LEU A 23 3.71 13.93 -9.67
N TRP A 24 3.67 12.90 -10.51
CA TRP A 24 4.87 12.21 -10.98
C TRP A 24 5.96 13.12 -11.57
N PRO A 25 5.69 14.06 -12.51
CA PRO A 25 6.73 14.95 -13.03
C PRO A 25 7.29 15.86 -11.94
N MET A 26 6.46 16.31 -11.00
CA MET A 26 6.88 17.14 -9.90
C MET A 26 7.78 16.37 -8.93
N HIS A 27 7.38 15.15 -8.56
CA HIS A 27 8.17 14.25 -7.74
C HIS A 27 9.51 13.96 -8.39
N LEU A 28 9.55 13.59 -9.68
CA LEU A 28 10.78 13.38 -10.43
C LEU A 28 11.72 14.59 -10.36
N ILE A 29 11.26 15.76 -10.79
CA ILE A 29 12.11 16.95 -10.82
C ILE A 29 12.65 17.26 -9.42
N TRP A 30 11.81 17.15 -8.39
CA TRP A 30 12.19 17.40 -7.01
C TRP A 30 13.18 16.36 -6.46
N THR A 31 12.97 15.06 -6.72
CA THR A 31 13.90 14.00 -6.26
C THR A 31 15.27 14.22 -6.87
N TYR A 32 15.34 14.42 -8.19
CA TYR A 32 16.58 14.64 -8.91
C TYR A 32 17.29 15.90 -8.38
N TYR A 33 16.55 16.98 -8.17
CA TYR A 33 17.09 18.21 -7.59
C TYR A 33 17.69 17.98 -6.20
N CYS A 34 16.97 17.32 -5.28
CA CYS A 34 17.44 17.05 -3.93
C CYS A 34 18.68 16.13 -3.92
N ILE A 35 18.69 15.07 -4.73
CA ILE A 35 19.82 14.13 -4.83
C ILE A 35 21.08 14.80 -5.40
N ILE A 36 20.94 15.70 -6.38
CA ILE A 36 22.09 16.43 -6.94
C ILE A 36 22.64 17.41 -5.90
N ARG A 37 21.75 18.13 -5.20
CA ARG A 37 22.10 19.22 -4.28
C ARG A 37 22.52 18.79 -2.88
N THR A 38 22.17 17.57 -2.45
CA THR A 38 22.53 17.08 -1.11
C THR A 38 24.05 17.09 -0.91
N ARG A 39 24.46 17.40 0.32
CA ARG A 39 25.86 17.39 0.76
C ARG A 39 26.22 16.14 1.57
N MET A 40 25.25 15.27 1.84
CA MET A 40 25.41 14.07 2.67
C MET A 40 26.22 12.97 1.99
N VAL A 41 26.15 12.88 0.65
CA VAL A 41 26.66 11.75 -0.12
C VAL A 41 27.65 12.17 -1.20
N GLY A 42 28.65 11.33 -1.46
CA GLY A 42 29.64 11.51 -2.51
C GLY A 42 29.08 11.33 -3.92
N PRO A 43 29.83 11.71 -4.97
CA PRO A 43 29.34 11.74 -6.36
C PRO A 43 28.90 10.37 -6.89
N VAL A 44 29.61 9.30 -6.50
CA VAL A 44 29.28 7.92 -6.90
C VAL A 44 27.94 7.48 -6.29
N VAL A 45 27.73 7.77 -5.01
CA VAL A 45 26.50 7.44 -4.28
C VAL A 45 25.31 8.24 -4.82
N LYS A 46 25.54 9.51 -5.21
CA LYS A 46 24.52 10.32 -5.89
C LYS A 46 24.05 9.66 -7.18
N LEU A 47 24.97 9.14 -8.00
CA LEU A 47 24.61 8.44 -9.23
C LEU A 47 23.78 7.18 -8.93
N LEU A 48 24.19 6.39 -7.93
CA LEU A 48 23.45 5.19 -7.52
C LEU A 48 22.05 5.53 -7.00
N LEU A 49 21.93 6.56 -6.15
CA LEU A 49 20.64 7.05 -5.65
C LEU A 49 19.76 7.57 -6.78
N LEU A 50 20.33 8.22 -7.80
CA LEU A 50 19.59 8.69 -8.97
C LEU A 50 18.97 7.52 -9.75
N VAL A 51 19.77 6.47 -10.00
CA VAL A 51 19.31 5.26 -10.68
C VAL A 51 18.23 4.57 -9.85
N ALA A 52 18.47 4.37 -8.55
CA ALA A 52 17.51 3.75 -7.64
C ALA A 52 16.20 4.54 -7.53
N ALA A 53 16.27 5.86 -7.37
CA ALA A 53 15.09 6.74 -7.32
C ALA A 53 14.29 6.67 -8.62
N THR A 54 14.96 6.57 -9.77
CA THR A 54 14.29 6.42 -11.07
C THR A 54 13.53 5.10 -11.15
N VAL A 55 14.14 4.00 -10.73
CA VAL A 55 13.48 2.68 -10.70
C VAL A 55 12.25 2.73 -9.79
N ILE A 56 12.35 3.32 -8.60
CA ILE A 56 11.22 3.44 -7.66
C ILE A 56 10.10 4.30 -8.25
N LEU A 57 10.41 5.42 -8.88
CA LEU A 57 9.40 6.31 -9.48
C LEU A 57 8.71 5.71 -10.70
N ILE A 58 9.40 4.88 -11.47
CA ILE A 58 8.78 4.11 -12.56
C ILE A 58 7.90 2.99 -11.99
N LEU A 59 8.41 2.24 -11.01
CA LEU A 59 7.65 1.18 -10.35
C LEU A 59 6.36 1.71 -9.71
N TRP A 60 6.42 2.91 -9.13
CA TRP A 60 5.25 3.60 -8.58
C TRP A 60 4.14 3.81 -9.63
N LEU A 61 4.47 4.12 -10.88
CA LEU A 61 3.45 4.22 -11.95
C LEU A 61 2.86 2.84 -12.30
N ILE A 62 3.73 1.84 -12.45
CA ILE A 62 3.35 0.48 -12.86
C ILE A 62 2.42 -0.15 -11.83
N VAL A 63 2.70 0.03 -10.54
CA VAL A 63 1.91 -0.55 -9.44
C VAL A 63 0.76 0.36 -9.03
N GLY A 64 0.98 1.68 -9.03
CA GLY A 64 0.01 2.67 -8.56
C GLY A 64 -1.25 2.74 -9.42
N ILE A 65 -1.14 2.66 -10.75
CA ILE A 65 -2.31 2.73 -11.64
C ILE A 65 -3.22 1.50 -11.44
N PRO A 66 -2.75 0.23 -11.57
CA PRO A 66 -3.57 -0.94 -11.28
C PRO A 66 -4.05 -0.97 -9.82
N GLY A 67 -3.20 -0.55 -8.88
CA GLY A 67 -3.54 -0.44 -7.47
C GLY A 67 -4.70 0.52 -7.21
N SER A 68 -4.78 1.64 -7.94
CA SER A 68 -5.88 2.58 -7.82
C SER A 68 -7.23 2.00 -8.24
N VAL A 69 -7.24 1.16 -9.29
CA VAL A 69 -8.45 0.48 -9.78
C VAL A 69 -8.89 -0.57 -8.77
N LEU A 70 -7.95 -1.37 -8.26
CA LEU A 70 -8.23 -2.38 -7.23
C LEU A 70 -8.77 -1.74 -5.95
N ALA A 71 -8.13 -0.65 -5.49
CA ALA A 71 -8.56 0.10 -4.32
C ALA A 71 -9.95 0.73 -4.54
N GLY A 72 -10.21 1.29 -5.72
CA GLY A 72 -11.52 1.82 -6.11
C GLY A 72 -12.61 0.76 -6.08
N LEU A 73 -12.33 -0.44 -6.60
CA LEU A 73 -13.26 -1.56 -6.61
C LEU A 73 -13.57 -2.05 -5.18
N LEU A 74 -12.53 -2.24 -4.37
CA LEU A 74 -12.66 -2.67 -2.98
C LEU A 74 -13.46 -1.64 -2.17
N TYR A 75 -13.11 -0.36 -2.26
CA TYR A 75 -13.81 0.70 -1.54
C TYR A 75 -15.25 0.87 -2.02
N GLY A 76 -15.47 0.92 -3.34
CA GLY A 76 -16.80 1.05 -3.94
C GLY A 76 -17.74 -0.11 -3.63
N PHE A 77 -17.19 -1.30 -3.36
CA PHE A 77 -17.95 -2.46 -2.92
C PHE A 77 -18.22 -2.45 -1.40
N LEU A 78 -17.20 -2.15 -0.58
CA LEU A 78 -17.30 -2.23 0.87
C LEU A 78 -18.02 -1.04 1.52
N ALA A 79 -17.82 0.19 1.02
CA ALA A 79 -18.40 1.39 1.63
C ALA A 79 -19.95 1.41 1.65
N PRO A 80 -20.65 1.04 0.55
CA PRO A 80 -22.11 0.97 0.59
C PRO A 80 -22.64 -0.13 1.53
N ILE A 81 -21.90 -1.23 1.69
CA ILE A 81 -22.26 -2.30 2.63
C ILE A 81 -22.18 -1.77 4.06
N MET A 82 -21.10 -1.07 4.43
CA MET A 82 -20.98 -0.45 5.75
C MET A 82 -22.10 0.56 6.01
N ALA A 83 -22.39 1.45 5.06
CA ALA A 83 -23.45 2.44 5.21
C ALA A 83 -24.84 1.81 5.38
N THR A 84 -25.12 0.67 4.73
CA THR A 84 -26.39 -0.04 4.93
C THR A 84 -26.56 -0.58 6.33
N PHE A 85 -25.46 -0.98 6.98
CA PHE A 85 -25.50 -1.51 8.34
C PHE A 85 -25.61 -0.40 9.39
N ASP A 86 -24.90 0.71 9.23
CA ASP A 86 -25.05 1.87 10.10
C ASP A 86 -26.52 2.34 10.14
N ALA A 87 -27.18 2.39 8.99
CA ALA A 87 -28.60 2.76 8.91
C ALA A 87 -29.56 1.76 9.58
N VAL A 88 -29.22 0.46 9.59
CA VAL A 88 -30.02 -0.59 10.24
C VAL A 88 -29.78 -0.62 11.75
N GLY A 89 -28.54 -0.41 12.21
CA GLY A 89 -28.20 -0.32 13.63
C GLY A 89 -28.81 0.89 14.34
N GLU A 90 -28.98 2.01 13.62
CA GLU A 90 -29.60 3.23 14.16
C GLU A 90 -31.14 3.18 14.24
N GLY A 91 -31.80 2.14 13.71
CA GLY A 91 -33.26 1.98 13.82
C GLY A 91 -34.10 3.07 13.13
N LYS A 92 -33.62 3.64 12.02
CA LYS A 92 -34.31 4.75 11.31
C LYS A 92 -35.58 4.29 10.58
N GLU A 93 -36.68 5.05 10.74
CA GLU A 93 -38.04 4.74 10.24
C GLU A 93 -38.15 4.61 8.70
N ASN A 94 -37.35 5.36 7.92
CA ASN A 94 -37.31 5.29 6.45
C ASN A 94 -35.99 4.69 5.95
N THR A 95 -35.70 3.47 6.41
CA THR A 95 -34.40 2.81 6.26
C THR A 95 -33.93 2.74 4.81
N PHE A 96 -34.79 2.43 3.84
CA PHE A 96 -34.38 2.27 2.44
C PHE A 96 -33.99 3.58 1.74
N VAL A 97 -34.75 4.66 1.96
CA VAL A 97 -34.48 5.95 1.31
C VAL A 97 -33.26 6.62 1.93
N HIS A 98 -33.16 6.62 3.26
CA HIS A 98 -31.97 7.15 3.95
C HIS A 98 -30.72 6.33 3.64
N CYS A 99 -30.81 5.00 3.63
CA CYS A 99 -29.69 4.13 3.29
C CYS A 99 -29.18 4.39 1.85
N PHE A 100 -30.08 4.62 0.91
CA PHE A 100 -29.68 4.91 -0.47
C PHE A 100 -29.14 6.33 -0.63
N VAL A 101 -29.83 7.35 -0.10
CA VAL A 101 -29.44 8.76 -0.29
C VAL A 101 -28.21 9.11 0.56
N ASP A 102 -28.25 8.84 1.87
CA ASP A 102 -27.12 9.14 2.76
C ASP A 102 -25.95 8.19 2.51
N GLY A 103 -26.22 6.92 2.19
CA GLY A 103 -25.17 5.96 1.84
C GLY A 103 -24.46 6.33 0.53
N THR A 104 -25.18 6.85 -0.47
CA THR A 104 -24.58 7.31 -1.73
C THR A 104 -23.73 8.55 -1.50
N TRP A 105 -24.29 9.56 -0.85
CA TRP A 105 -23.62 10.84 -0.65
C TRP A 105 -22.40 10.70 0.27
N SER A 106 -22.51 9.88 1.32
CA SER A 106 -21.39 9.57 2.21
C SER A 106 -20.28 8.78 1.51
N THR A 107 -20.63 7.80 0.67
CA THR A 107 -19.63 7.04 -0.10
C THR A 107 -18.87 7.95 -1.08
N ILE A 108 -19.57 8.82 -1.82
CA ILE A 108 -18.94 9.76 -2.75
C ILE A 108 -18.04 10.74 -2.00
N THR A 109 -18.53 11.33 -0.91
CA THR A 109 -17.77 12.27 -0.08
C THR A 109 -16.55 11.59 0.55
N GLY A 110 -16.71 10.33 0.98
CA GLY A 110 -15.65 9.47 1.49
C GLY A 110 -14.58 9.20 0.43
N SER A 111 -14.97 8.82 -0.79
CA SER A 111 -14.04 8.66 -1.92
C SER A 111 -13.25 9.94 -2.21
N CYS A 112 -13.89 11.10 -2.23
CA CYS A 112 -13.21 12.39 -2.39
C CYS A 112 -12.25 12.68 -1.23
N THR A 113 -12.61 12.32 -0.01
CA THR A 113 -11.76 12.50 1.18
C THR A 113 -10.52 11.60 1.09
N VAL A 114 -10.66 10.33 0.71
CA VAL A 114 -9.53 9.42 0.49
C VAL A 114 -8.56 9.97 -0.56
N VAL A 115 -9.06 10.48 -1.68
CA VAL A 115 -8.23 11.09 -2.73
C VAL A 115 -7.51 12.33 -2.18
N ARG A 116 -8.20 13.17 -1.40
CA ARG A 116 -7.61 14.36 -0.78
C ARG A 116 -6.53 14.01 0.25
N ASP A 117 -6.78 13.03 1.10
CA ASP A 117 -5.82 12.60 2.12
C ASP A 117 -4.56 12.00 1.47
N LEU A 118 -4.75 11.21 0.40
CA LEU A 118 -3.62 10.70 -0.38
C LEU A 118 -2.83 11.85 -1.03
N LYS A 119 -3.51 12.84 -1.61
CA LYS A 119 -2.86 14.05 -2.14
C LYS A 119 -2.06 14.76 -1.05
N ASP A 120 -2.62 14.96 0.13
CA ASP A 120 -1.95 15.65 1.23
C ASP A 120 -0.72 14.88 1.71
N MET A 121 -0.81 13.55 1.82
CA MET A 121 0.34 12.69 2.13
C MET A 121 1.43 12.81 1.05
N LEU A 122 1.07 12.73 -0.23
CA LEU A 122 2.03 12.85 -1.33
C LEU A 122 2.65 14.25 -1.42
N PHE A 123 1.91 15.32 -1.11
CA PHE A 123 2.45 16.69 -1.14
C PHE A 123 3.26 17.06 0.11
N HIS A 124 2.89 16.60 1.29
CA HIS A 124 3.55 17.04 2.52
C HIS A 124 4.62 16.05 2.96
N SER A 125 4.28 14.77 3.08
CA SER A 125 5.22 13.77 3.61
C SER A 125 6.38 13.54 2.65
N TYR A 126 6.10 13.39 1.34
CA TYR A 126 7.17 13.17 0.36
C TYR A 126 8.15 14.34 0.28
N PHE A 127 7.63 15.57 0.16
CA PHE A 127 8.48 16.75 0.06
C PHE A 127 9.27 16.98 1.33
N SER A 128 8.67 16.76 2.50
CA SER A 128 9.37 16.82 3.79
C SER A 128 10.55 15.85 3.84
N ILE A 129 10.38 14.60 3.40
CA ILE A 129 11.47 13.61 3.39
C ILE A 129 12.57 14.02 2.41
N MET A 130 12.22 14.53 1.23
CA MET A 130 13.20 14.98 0.23
C MET A 130 13.91 16.27 0.64
N ASP A 131 13.23 17.18 1.33
CA ASP A 131 13.85 18.37 1.90
C ASP A 131 14.80 18.02 3.02
N ASP A 132 14.45 17.07 3.89
CA ASP A 132 15.33 16.57 4.95
C ASP A 132 16.61 15.97 4.35
N LEU A 133 16.49 15.12 3.32
CA LEU A 133 17.65 14.58 2.58
C LEU A 133 18.54 15.68 1.96
N ARG A 134 17.95 16.82 1.55
CA ARG A 134 18.68 17.95 0.95
C ARG A 134 19.36 18.81 2.00
N LEU A 135 18.65 19.11 3.09
CA LEU A 135 19.05 20.07 4.12
C LEU A 135 19.97 19.47 5.17
N GLN A 136 19.93 18.15 5.37
CA GLN A 136 20.86 17.47 6.25
C GLN A 136 22.30 17.73 5.81
N THR A 137 23.08 18.24 6.75
CA THR A 137 24.53 18.38 6.64
C THR A 137 25.18 17.28 7.44
N PRO A 138 26.20 16.59 6.91
CA PRO A 138 26.85 15.51 7.63
C PRO A 138 27.52 16.07 8.88
N CYS A 139 27.32 15.43 10.04
CA CYS A 139 28.06 15.71 11.29
C CYS A 139 29.54 15.23 11.22
N GLY A 140 30.13 15.24 10.02
CA GLY A 140 31.42 14.60 9.72
C GLY A 140 31.72 14.59 8.21
N LYS A 141 32.42 13.56 7.75
CA LYS A 141 32.72 13.39 6.31
C LYS A 141 31.48 12.90 5.55
N PRO A 142 31.24 13.37 4.31
CA PRO A 142 30.18 12.84 3.47
C PRO A 142 30.37 11.33 3.22
N TYR A 143 29.26 10.61 3.03
CA TYR A 143 29.28 9.18 2.73
C TYR A 143 29.88 8.95 1.32
N GLU A 144 31.13 8.49 1.26
CA GLU A 144 31.85 8.23 0.02
C GLU A 144 32.07 6.72 -0.17
N ILE A 145 31.34 6.12 -1.11
CA ILE A 145 31.57 4.74 -1.57
C ILE A 145 32.72 4.74 -2.58
N ARG A 146 33.77 3.95 -2.32
CA ARG A 146 34.83 3.70 -3.30
C ARG A 146 34.30 2.79 -4.40
N LEU A 147 34.60 3.13 -5.67
CA LEU A 147 34.15 2.36 -6.85
C LEU A 147 34.55 0.87 -6.78
N LEU A 148 35.66 0.56 -6.11
CA LEU A 148 36.17 -0.81 -5.92
C LEU A 148 35.29 -1.68 -5.00
N ASP A 149 34.53 -1.06 -4.09
CA ASP A 149 33.68 -1.77 -3.12
C ASP A 149 32.27 -2.05 -3.69
N ILE A 150 31.90 -1.40 -4.80
CA ILE A 150 30.63 -1.59 -5.52
C ILE A 150 30.41 -3.02 -6.03
N PRO A 151 31.36 -3.68 -6.73
CA PRO A 151 31.14 -5.04 -7.21
C PRO A 151 30.92 -6.03 -6.05
N GLY A 152 31.61 -5.84 -4.92
CA GLY A 152 31.39 -6.63 -3.70
C GLY A 152 29.99 -6.42 -3.12
N ALA A 153 29.57 -5.16 -3.00
CA ALA A 153 28.22 -4.80 -2.53
C ALA A 153 27.11 -5.28 -3.50
N LEU A 154 27.35 -5.26 -4.81
CA LEU A 154 26.42 -5.77 -5.81
C LEU A 154 26.27 -7.29 -5.71
N LEU A 155 27.38 -8.00 -5.46
CA LEU A 155 27.37 -9.45 -5.30
C LEU A 155 26.68 -9.86 -4.00
N SER A 156 26.90 -9.12 -2.89
CA SER A 156 26.17 -9.35 -1.64
C SER A 156 24.68 -9.01 -1.78
N ALA A 157 24.32 -7.95 -2.51
CA ALA A 157 22.94 -7.62 -2.84
C ALA A 157 22.25 -8.73 -3.64
N ALA A 158 22.93 -9.26 -4.66
CA ALA A 158 22.40 -10.33 -5.50
C ALA A 158 22.21 -11.62 -4.69
N CYS A 159 23.19 -12.02 -3.90
CA CYS A 159 23.07 -13.17 -3.00
C CYS A 159 21.96 -12.98 -1.96
N GLY A 160 21.87 -11.80 -1.33
CA GLY A 160 20.82 -11.46 -0.37
C GLY A 160 19.44 -11.52 -1.01
N LEU A 161 19.27 -10.96 -2.20
CA LEU A 161 18.01 -11.02 -2.95
C LEU A 161 17.62 -12.46 -3.31
N ILE A 162 18.56 -13.28 -3.79
CA ILE A 162 18.30 -14.68 -4.12
C ILE A 162 17.85 -15.45 -2.88
N LEU A 163 18.59 -15.32 -1.77
CA LEU A 163 18.28 -16.02 -0.52
C LEU A 163 16.95 -15.57 0.07
N ASP A 164 16.70 -14.26 0.13
CA ASP A 164 15.46 -13.71 0.69
C ASP A 164 14.26 -14.10 -0.17
N VAL A 165 14.34 -13.99 -1.49
CA VAL A 165 13.24 -14.41 -2.38
C VAL A 165 12.92 -15.90 -2.16
N ILE A 166 13.94 -16.78 -2.09
CA ILE A 166 13.72 -18.20 -1.83
C ILE A 166 13.10 -18.42 -0.45
N MET A 167 13.65 -17.80 0.59
CA MET A 167 13.19 -17.96 1.97
C MET A 167 11.77 -17.45 2.19
N PHE A 168 11.46 -16.23 1.75
CA PHE A 168 10.12 -15.65 1.85
C PHE A 168 9.11 -16.45 1.05
N THR A 169 9.47 -16.93 -0.14
CA THR A 169 8.59 -17.79 -0.95
C THR A 169 8.30 -19.12 -0.25
N LEU A 170 9.32 -19.78 0.32
CA LEU A 170 9.15 -21.02 1.08
C LEU A 170 8.27 -20.81 2.32
N ILE A 171 8.52 -19.75 3.10
CA ILE A 171 7.71 -19.40 4.26
C ILE A 171 6.27 -19.11 3.85
N ALA A 172 6.07 -18.38 2.75
CA ALA A 172 4.76 -18.03 2.24
C ALA A 172 4.00 -19.29 1.78
N ILE A 173 4.63 -20.19 1.02
CA ILE A 173 4.02 -21.46 0.59
C ILE A 173 3.66 -22.34 1.79
N TYR A 174 4.53 -22.42 2.80
CA TYR A 174 4.28 -23.22 4.00
C TYR A 174 3.18 -22.62 4.90
N LYS A 175 3.20 -21.30 5.12
CA LYS A 175 2.23 -20.62 5.98
C LYS A 175 0.88 -20.39 5.30
N CYS A 176 0.83 -20.31 3.97
CA CYS A 176 -0.40 -20.09 3.20
C CYS A 176 -1.52 -21.08 3.57
N PRO A 177 -1.34 -22.42 3.49
CA PRO A 177 -2.40 -23.35 3.84
C PRO A 177 -2.76 -23.26 5.32
N VAL A 178 -1.78 -23.08 6.21
CA VAL A 178 -2.02 -22.97 7.66
C VAL A 178 -2.86 -21.73 7.98
N MET A 179 -2.53 -20.57 7.40
CA MET A 179 -3.29 -19.33 7.56
C MET A 179 -4.69 -19.43 6.94
N LEU A 180 -4.80 -20.06 5.78
CA LEU A 180 -6.08 -20.28 5.11
C LEU A 180 -7.02 -21.12 5.98
N PHE A 181 -6.61 -22.32 6.36
CA PHE A 181 -7.44 -23.24 7.14
C PHE A 181 -7.70 -22.76 8.57
N LYS A 182 -6.67 -22.23 9.25
CA LYS A 182 -6.83 -21.72 10.63
C LYS A 182 -7.71 -20.47 10.66
N GLY A 183 -7.54 -19.57 9.68
CA GLY A 183 -8.37 -18.38 9.53
C GLY A 183 -9.82 -18.71 9.21
N TRP A 184 -10.06 -19.59 8.24
CA TRP A 184 -11.42 -20.07 7.93
C TRP A 184 -12.08 -20.77 9.10
N LYS A 185 -11.37 -21.68 9.79
CA LYS A 185 -11.91 -22.36 10.96
C LYS A 185 -12.31 -21.35 12.04
N ARG A 186 -11.46 -20.36 12.31
CA ARG A 186 -11.76 -19.32 13.31
C ARG A 186 -12.95 -18.46 12.91
N LEU A 187 -13.00 -17.99 11.66
CA LEU A 187 -14.12 -17.18 11.15
C LEU A 187 -15.46 -17.96 11.18
N ILE A 188 -15.45 -19.26 10.89
CA ILE A 188 -16.63 -20.12 10.98
C ILE A 188 -17.03 -20.34 12.44
N GLN A 189 -16.07 -20.52 13.35
CA GLN A 189 -16.34 -20.65 14.78
C GLN A 189 -16.91 -19.36 15.38
N ASP A 190 -16.38 -18.20 15.00
CA ASP A 190 -16.88 -16.88 15.42
C ASP A 190 -18.32 -16.66 14.90
N LEU A 191 -18.63 -17.12 13.68
CA LEU A 191 -19.98 -17.07 13.10
C LEU A 191 -20.99 -17.98 13.84
N ILE A 192 -20.59 -19.20 14.21
CA ILE A 192 -21.47 -20.19 14.86
C ILE A 192 -21.63 -19.91 16.37
N GLY A 193 -20.53 -19.52 17.03
CA GLY A 193 -20.47 -19.28 18.47
C GLY A 193 -21.13 -17.98 18.91
N ARG A 194 -21.40 -17.06 17.97
CA ARG A 194 -22.01 -15.76 18.26
C ARG A 194 -21.20 -14.95 19.30
N GLU A 195 -19.88 -15.12 19.29
CA GLU A 195 -18.94 -14.41 20.16
C GLU A 195 -18.11 -13.39 19.36
N GLY A 196 -17.81 -12.22 19.95
CA GLY A 196 -17.05 -11.13 19.32
C GLY A 196 -17.92 -9.97 18.83
N PRO A 197 -17.48 -9.14 17.84
CA PRO A 197 -18.23 -7.98 17.30
C PRO A 197 -19.52 -8.36 16.53
N PHE A 198 -20.03 -9.57 16.75
CA PHE A 198 -21.07 -10.26 16.00
C PHE A 198 -22.26 -10.67 16.88
N LEU A 199 -22.51 -9.93 17.96
CA LEU A 199 -23.67 -10.16 18.84
C LEU A 199 -25.00 -9.84 18.13
N GLU A 200 -25.00 -8.86 17.22
CA GLU A 200 -26.19 -8.44 16.46
C GLU A 200 -26.37 -9.25 15.18
N THR A 201 -27.62 -9.64 14.91
CA THR A 201 -28.03 -10.33 13.67
C THR A 201 -27.69 -9.55 12.41
N ALA A 202 -27.45 -8.24 12.52
CA ALA A 202 -26.99 -7.38 11.44
C ALA A 202 -25.58 -7.76 10.92
N CYS A 203 -24.69 -8.34 11.73
CA CYS A 203 -23.30 -8.55 11.34
C CYS A 203 -23.04 -9.90 10.63
N VAL A 204 -24.04 -10.79 10.51
CA VAL A 204 -23.93 -12.11 9.86
C VAL A 204 -23.46 -12.03 8.39
N PRO A 205 -23.92 -11.09 7.55
CA PRO A 205 -23.46 -10.96 6.17
C PRO A 205 -21.99 -10.51 6.07
N PHE A 206 -21.49 -9.72 7.03
CA PHE A 206 -20.08 -9.31 7.07
C PHE A 206 -19.16 -10.49 7.40
N ALA A 207 -19.56 -11.34 8.34
CA ALA A 207 -18.86 -12.58 8.61
C ALA A 207 -18.83 -13.50 7.38
N GLY A 208 -19.95 -13.64 6.66
CA GLY A 208 -20.01 -14.37 5.40
C GLY A 208 -19.09 -13.79 4.31
N LEU A 209 -19.06 -12.46 4.18
CA LEU A 209 -18.18 -11.76 3.24
C LEU A 209 -16.70 -11.95 3.62
N ALA A 210 -16.36 -11.87 4.91
CA ALA A 210 -15.01 -12.09 5.41
C ALA A 210 -14.52 -13.52 5.15
N ILE A 211 -15.39 -14.52 5.33
CA ILE A 211 -15.10 -15.93 4.98
C ILE A 211 -14.84 -16.07 3.47
N LEU A 212 -15.67 -15.43 2.63
CA LEU A 212 -15.54 -15.46 1.18
C LEU A 212 -14.25 -14.77 0.68
N LEU A 213 -13.91 -13.62 1.27
CA LEU A 213 -12.74 -12.82 0.90
C LEU A 213 -11.43 -13.31 1.51
N TRP A 214 -11.47 -14.19 2.51
CA TRP A 214 -10.29 -14.70 3.20
C TRP A 214 -9.21 -15.28 2.26
N PRO A 215 -9.53 -16.10 1.23
CA PRO A 215 -8.53 -16.59 0.29
C PRO A 215 -7.80 -15.47 -0.47
N PHE A 216 -8.53 -14.41 -0.84
CA PHE A 216 -7.95 -13.24 -1.52
C PHE A 216 -7.05 -12.45 -0.57
N ALA A 217 -7.42 -12.34 0.70
CA ALA A 217 -6.57 -11.71 1.71
C ALA A 217 -5.27 -12.49 1.93
N VAL A 218 -5.34 -13.83 1.99
CA VAL A 218 -4.14 -14.70 2.07
C VAL A 218 -3.27 -14.56 0.83
N LEU A 219 -3.86 -14.53 -0.37
CA LEU A 219 -3.13 -14.31 -1.62
C LEU A 219 -2.42 -12.94 -1.63
N GLY A 220 -3.13 -11.88 -1.20
CA GLY A 220 -2.56 -10.55 -1.06
C GLY A 220 -1.38 -10.52 -0.07
N ALA A 221 -1.49 -11.22 1.06
CA ALA A 221 -0.41 -11.34 2.04
C ALA A 221 0.82 -12.07 1.48
N VAL A 222 0.62 -13.13 0.69
CA VAL A 222 1.71 -13.84 0.00
C VAL A 222 2.39 -12.91 -1.00
N LEU A 223 1.65 -12.22 -1.85
CA LEU A 223 2.20 -11.26 -2.81
C LEU A 223 2.96 -10.12 -2.10
N ALA A 224 2.40 -9.57 -1.03
CA ALA A 224 3.06 -8.55 -0.22
C ALA A 224 4.36 -9.06 0.41
N SER A 225 4.39 -10.32 0.89
CA SER A 225 5.61 -10.91 1.44
C SER A 225 6.72 -11.05 0.41
N ILE A 226 6.38 -11.46 -0.83
CA ILE A 226 7.33 -11.57 -1.94
C ILE A 226 7.83 -10.17 -2.35
N LEU A 227 6.95 -9.17 -2.41
CA LEU A 227 7.35 -7.79 -2.70
C LEU A 227 8.26 -7.22 -1.61
N SER A 228 8.00 -7.55 -0.34
CA SER A 228 8.79 -7.08 0.80
C SER A 228 10.19 -7.67 0.87
N SER A 229 10.43 -8.83 0.25
CA SER A 229 11.77 -9.46 0.26
C SER A 229 12.79 -8.71 -0.60
N ILE A 230 12.34 -7.88 -1.55
CA ILE A 230 13.21 -7.11 -2.44
C ILE A 230 14.02 -6.04 -1.68
N PRO A 231 13.39 -5.10 -0.96
CA PRO A 231 14.13 -4.10 -0.19
C PRO A 231 14.96 -4.72 0.94
N LEU A 232 14.48 -5.82 1.54
CA LEU A 232 15.22 -6.56 2.58
C LEU A 232 16.49 -7.22 2.02
N GLY A 233 16.40 -7.89 0.86
CA GLY A 233 17.56 -8.49 0.22
C GLY A 233 18.60 -7.46 -0.23
N LEU A 234 18.14 -6.30 -0.70
CA LEU A 234 19.01 -5.16 -1.03
C LEU A 234 19.69 -4.55 0.20
N PHE A 235 19.12 -4.70 1.40
CA PHE A 235 19.76 -4.24 2.64
C PHE A 235 21.07 -5.01 2.93
N GLY A 236 21.22 -6.24 2.42
CA GLY A 236 22.49 -6.97 2.49
C GLY A 236 23.65 -6.22 1.83
N ALA A 237 23.38 -5.39 0.82
CA ALA A 237 24.37 -4.51 0.19
C ALA A 237 24.86 -3.42 1.16
N VAL A 238 23.95 -2.87 1.96
CA VAL A 238 24.24 -1.82 2.95
C VAL A 238 25.10 -2.39 4.07
N VAL A 239 24.77 -3.58 4.57
CA VAL A 239 25.54 -4.25 5.62
C VAL A 239 26.93 -4.65 5.16
N ALA A 240 27.08 -5.16 3.93
CA ALA A 240 28.39 -5.50 3.38
C ALA A 240 29.30 -4.27 3.15
N TYR A 241 28.71 -3.08 3.10
CA TYR A 241 29.43 -1.83 2.91
C TYR A 241 29.83 -1.14 4.23
N GLN A 242 29.13 -1.39 5.34
CA GLN A 242 29.44 -0.87 6.67
C GLN A 242 30.63 -1.61 7.29
#